data_AF-A0A923V4N3-F1
#
_entry.id   AF-A0A923V4N3-F1
#
_cell.length_a   1.000
_cell.length_b   1.000
_cell.length_c   1.000
_cell.angle_alpha   90.00
_cell.angle_beta   90.00
_cell.angle_gamma   90.00
#
_symmetry.space_group_name_H-M   'P 1'
#
loop_
_entity.id
_entity.type
_entity.pdbx_description
1 polymer ?
#
loop_
_entity_poly.entity_id
_entity_poly.type
_entity_poly.pdbx_seq_one_letter_code
_entity_poly.pdbx_strand_id
1 'polypeptide(L)'
;KNKAISTKTTNFKYDAKGNLINADNSDGQKVIMTYDTKGRIQTITDQAKKVVKIDYEERYGKPAIVTRPGLGAIKVSYKSNGDIAKVDSADGPTVASQVASAFNNLLDVIAPATQELYL
;
A
#
# COMPACT_ATOMS: atom_id res chain seq x y z
N LYS A 1 37.40 -6.08 -7.92
CA LYS A 1 36.48 -5.01 -7.43
C LYS A 1 35.27 -5.70 -6.80
N ASN A 2 35.22 -5.79 -5.47
CA ASN A 2 34.14 -6.48 -4.77
C ASN A 2 32.88 -5.61 -4.83
N LYS A 3 31.84 -6.11 -5.49
CA LYS A 3 30.50 -5.52 -5.45
C LYS A 3 30.00 -5.78 -4.04
N ALA A 4 30.01 -4.76 -3.17
CA ALA A 4 29.40 -4.86 -1.85
C ALA A 4 27.93 -5.26 -2.07
N ILE A 5 27.57 -6.48 -1.68
CA ILE A 5 26.18 -6.89 -1.60
C ILE A 5 25.63 -6.14 -0.40
N SER A 6 24.91 -5.05 -0.63
CA SER A 6 24.09 -4.42 0.41
C SER A 6 22.93 -5.36 0.69
N THR A 7 23.04 -6.16 1.76
CA THR A 7 21.91 -6.94 2.25
C THR A 7 20.83 -5.96 2.68
N LYS A 8 19.70 -5.92 1.97
CA LYS A 8 18.53 -5.14 2.40
C LYS A 8 17.88 -5.87 3.58
N THR A 9 18.05 -5.32 4.78
CA THR A 9 17.29 -5.74 5.96
C THR A 9 16.11 -4.80 6.16
N THR A 10 14.95 -5.34 6.56
CA THR A 10 13.78 -4.56 6.95
C THR A 10 13.33 -5.01 8.34
N ASN A 11 13.15 -4.04 9.24
CA ASN A 11 12.61 -4.26 10.57
C ASN A 11 11.10 -4.04 10.55
N PHE A 12 10.36 -4.96 11.17
CA PHE A 12 8.91 -4.92 11.23
C PHE A 12 8.42 -4.79 12.68
N LYS A 13 7.34 -4.05 12.88
CA LYS A 13 6.65 -3.94 14.17
C LYS A 13 5.17 -4.22 13.98
N TYR A 14 4.61 -4.97 14.92
CA TYR A 14 3.23 -5.43 14.87
C TYR A 14 2.43 -4.92 16.07
N ASP A 15 1.13 -4.74 15.90
CA ASP A 15 0.21 -4.52 17.02
C ASP A 15 -0.11 -5.83 17.77
N ALA A 16 -0.89 -5.74 18.85
CA ALA A 16 -1.29 -6.91 19.65
C ALA A 16 -2.17 -7.92 18.89
N LYS A 17 -2.73 -7.54 17.73
CA LYS A 17 -3.52 -8.41 16.85
C LYS A 17 -2.66 -9.03 15.75
N GLY A 18 -1.35 -8.75 15.72
CA GLY A 18 -0.43 -9.24 14.70
C GLY A 18 -0.45 -8.43 13.40
N ASN A 19 -1.08 -7.25 13.38
CA ASN A 19 -1.08 -6.39 12.19
C ASN A 19 0.22 -5.58 12.11
N LEU A 20 0.85 -5.53 10.94
CA LEU A 20 2.06 -4.75 10.68
C LEU A 20 1.79 -3.24 10.77
N ILE A 21 2.28 -2.58 11.82
CA ILE A 21 2.06 -1.13 12.02
C ILE A 21 3.24 -0.28 11.53
N ASN A 22 4.41 -0.88 11.35
CA ASN A 22 5.60 -0.15 10.87
C ASN A 22 6.60 -1.08 10.19
N ALA A 23 7.16 -0.63 9.08
CA ALA A 23 8.30 -1.24 8.42
C ALA A 23 9.39 -0.18 8.16
N ASP A 24 10.61 -0.49 8.58
CA ASP A 24 11.78 0.37 8.44
C ASP A 24 12.90 -0.43 7.75
N ASN A 25 13.30 -0.04 6.54
CA ASN A 25 14.37 -0.75 5.83
C ASN A 25 15.74 -0.07 5.98
N SER A 26 16.78 -0.86 5.72
CA SER A 26 18.19 -0.45 5.80
C SER A 26 18.58 0.66 4.80
N ASP A 27 17.76 0.90 3.78
CA ASP A 27 17.92 2.04 2.85
C ASP A 27 17.31 3.34 3.43
N GLY A 28 16.78 3.31 4.65
CA GLY A 28 16.17 4.45 5.33
C GLY A 28 14.72 4.75 4.92
N GLN A 29 14.08 3.87 4.14
CA GLN A 29 12.66 3.98 3.85
C GLN A 29 11.85 3.50 5.06
N LYS A 30 10.82 4.26 5.39
CA LYS A 30 9.94 3.96 6.51
C LYS A 30 8.50 4.13 6.10
N VAL A 31 7.68 3.16 6.48
CA VAL A 31 6.23 3.21 6.32
C VAL A 31 5.53 2.88 7.63
N ILE A 32 4.40 3.55 7.84
CA ILE A 32 3.50 3.34 8.97
C ILE A 32 2.12 3.02 8.40
N MET A 33 1.44 2.04 8.98
CA MET A 33 0.13 1.60 8.51
C MET A 33 -0.92 1.70 9.61
N THR A 34 -2.14 1.98 9.21
CA THR A 34 -3.32 1.85 10.06
C THR A 34 -4.33 0.91 9.43
N TYR A 35 -5.24 0.41 10.24
CA TYR A 35 -6.18 -0.63 9.85
C TYR A 35 -7.62 -0.20 10.13
N ASP A 36 -8.54 -0.64 9.27
CA ASP A 36 -9.98 -0.50 9.52
C ASP A 36 -10.45 -1.53 10.57
N THR A 37 -11.75 -1.48 10.89
CA THR A 37 -12.35 -2.38 11.89
C THR A 37 -12.33 -3.86 11.49
N LYS A 38 -12.08 -4.16 10.20
CA LYS A 38 -11.97 -5.52 9.66
C LYS A 38 -10.51 -5.98 9.53
N GLY A 39 -9.55 -5.19 9.98
CA GLY A 39 -8.13 -5.52 9.88
C GLY A 39 -7.54 -5.33 8.48
N ARG A 40 -8.20 -4.56 7.60
CA ARG A 40 -7.67 -4.20 6.28
C ARG A 40 -6.89 -2.89 6.37
N ILE A 41 -5.83 -2.72 5.58
CA ILE A 41 -5.00 -1.52 5.60
C ILE A 41 -5.83 -0.30 5.18
N GLN A 42 -6.07 0.62 6.09
CA GLN A 42 -6.81 1.85 5.80
C GLN A 42 -5.89 2.98 5.32
N THR A 43 -4.70 3.09 5.92
CA THR A 43 -3.71 4.10 5.50
C THR A 43 -2.31 3.54 5.47
N ILE A 44 -1.50 4.08 4.56
CA ILE A 44 -0.04 3.87 4.51
C ILE A 44 0.60 5.25 4.42
N THR A 45 1.53 5.54 5.34
CA THR A 45 2.22 6.82 5.43
C THR A 45 3.72 6.61 5.30
N ASP A 46 4.37 7.30 4.37
CA ASP A 46 5.83 7.25 4.20
C ASP A 46 6.59 8.18 5.17
N GLN A 47 7.92 8.08 5.19
CA GLN A 47 8.79 8.95 6.00
C GLN A 47 8.68 10.44 5.66
N ALA A 48 8.23 10.78 4.44
CA ALA A 48 7.98 12.15 4.00
C ALA A 48 6.56 12.64 4.36
N LYS A 49 5.82 11.88 5.17
CA LYS A 49 4.43 12.13 5.58
C LYS A 49 3.44 12.16 4.41
N LYS A 50 3.79 11.56 3.26
CA LYS A 50 2.85 11.33 2.17
C LYS A 50 1.98 10.15 2.56
N VAL A 51 0.67 10.36 2.47
CA VAL A 51 -0.34 9.38 2.88
C VAL A 51 -1.02 8.81 1.64
N VAL A 52 -1.24 7.50 1.63
CA VAL A 52 -2.21 6.83 0.77
C VAL A 52 -3.32 6.28 1.66
N LYS A 53 -4.57 6.58 1.31
CA LYS A 53 -5.77 6.07 1.97
C LYS A 53 -6.46 5.07 1.06
N ILE A 54 -7.00 4.00 1.64
CA ILE A 54 -7.67 2.93 0.92
C ILE A 54 -9.05 2.72 1.51
N ASP A 55 -10.07 2.84 0.67
CA ASP A 55 -11.43 2.42 0.97
C ASP A 55 -11.75 1.16 0.18
N TYR A 56 -12.43 0.22 0.82
CA TYR A 56 -12.70 -1.10 0.26
C TYR A 56 -14.15 -1.25 -0.13
N GLU A 57 -14.42 -2.01 -1.18
CA GLU A 57 -15.75 -2.57 -1.42
C GLU A 57 -15.96 -3.83 -0.57
N GLU A 58 -17.21 -4.07 -0.18
CA GLU A 58 -17.51 -5.10 0.81
C GLU A 58 -17.82 -6.48 0.22
N ARG A 59 -18.01 -6.60 -1.10
CA ARG A 59 -18.38 -7.88 -1.72
C ARG A 59 -17.17 -8.81 -1.84
N TYR A 60 -16.02 -8.28 -2.23
CA TYR A 60 -14.78 -9.05 -2.37
C TYR A 60 -13.67 -8.59 -1.42
N GLY A 61 -13.90 -7.52 -0.65
CA GLY A 61 -12.89 -6.95 0.24
C GLY A 61 -11.73 -6.30 -0.50
N LYS A 62 -11.94 -5.85 -1.75
CA LYS A 62 -10.92 -5.26 -2.61
C LYS A 62 -10.92 -3.72 -2.56
N PRO A 63 -9.80 -3.05 -2.85
CA PRO A 63 -9.74 -1.58 -2.88
C PRO A 63 -10.72 -0.96 -3.89
N ALA A 64 -11.69 -0.20 -3.42
CA ALA A 64 -12.63 0.53 -4.28
C ALA A 64 -12.15 1.96 -4.57
N ILE A 65 -11.47 2.59 -3.61
CA ILE A 65 -10.93 3.94 -3.77
C ILE A 65 -9.53 3.98 -3.17
N VAL A 66 -8.57 4.50 -3.93
CA VAL A 66 -7.22 4.80 -3.44
C VAL A 66 -7.00 6.29 -3.59
N THR A 67 -6.76 6.96 -2.48
CA THR A 67 -6.63 8.42 -2.42
C THR A 67 -5.23 8.80 -1.94
N ARG A 68 -4.59 9.73 -2.65
CA ARG A 68 -3.39 10.42 -2.18
C ARG A 68 -3.76 11.89 -1.92
N PRO A 69 -3.94 12.30 -0.65
CA PRO A 69 -4.33 13.68 -0.32
C PRO A 69 -3.36 14.70 -0.93
N GLY A 70 -3.92 15.77 -1.51
CA GLY A 70 -3.15 16.80 -2.22
C GLY A 70 -2.69 16.42 -3.63
N LEU A 71 -2.96 15.19 -4.09
CA LEU A 71 -2.75 14.80 -5.48
C LEU A 71 -4.06 14.44 -6.19
N GLY A 72 -4.83 13.49 -5.64
CA GLY A 72 -6.04 13.00 -6.29
C GLY A 72 -6.38 11.57 -5.87
N ALA A 73 -7.35 10.98 -6.56
CA ALA A 73 -7.82 9.63 -6.25
C ALA A 73 -8.07 8.80 -7.51
N ILE A 74 -7.98 7.49 -7.35
CA ILE A 74 -8.47 6.50 -8.31
C ILE A 74 -9.65 5.74 -7.72
N LYS A 75 -10.64 5.45 -8.55
CA LYS A 75 -11.78 4.60 -8.24
C LYS A 75 -11.68 3.33 -9.06
N VAL A 76 -11.84 2.18 -8.41
CA VAL A 76 -11.82 0.88 -9.04
C VAL A 76 -13.21 0.26 -8.88
N SER A 77 -13.76 -0.23 -9.98
CA SER A 77 -14.99 -1.01 -9.98
C SER A 77 -14.70 -2.43 -10.44
N TYR A 78 -15.50 -3.36 -9.94
CA TYR A 78 -15.29 -4.79 -10.12
C TYR A 78 -16.49 -5.45 -10.82
N LYS A 79 -16.20 -6.44 -11.66
CA LYS A 79 -17.19 -7.33 -12.27
C LYS A 79 -17.73 -8.31 -11.22
N SER A 80 -18.78 -9.05 -11.56
CA SER A 80 -19.40 -10.06 -10.69
C SER A 80 -18.49 -11.24 -10.33
N ASN A 81 -17.45 -11.49 -11.13
CA ASN A 81 -16.42 -12.49 -10.83
C ASN A 81 -15.26 -11.92 -10.00
N GLY A 82 -15.31 -10.64 -9.61
CA GLY A 82 -14.28 -9.97 -8.82
C GLY A 82 -13.14 -9.38 -9.64
N ASP A 83 -13.12 -9.51 -10.97
CA ASP A 83 -12.11 -8.86 -11.82
C ASP A 83 -12.32 -7.36 -11.91
N ILE A 84 -11.27 -6.61 -12.20
CA ILE A 84 -11.36 -5.17 -12.45
C ILE A 84 -12.24 -4.93 -13.70
N ALA A 85 -13.28 -4.12 -13.54
CA ALA A 85 -14.15 -3.66 -14.61
C ALA A 85 -13.65 -2.33 -15.19
N LYS A 86 -13.33 -1.37 -14.31
CA LYS A 86 -12.89 -0.03 -14.69
C LYS A 86 -12.01 0.57 -13.60
N VAL A 87 -10.98 1.28 -14.02
CA VAL A 87 -10.23 2.24 -13.19
C VAL A 87 -10.53 3.64 -13.71
N ASP A 88 -10.86 4.56 -12.83
CA ASP A 88 -11.24 5.93 -13.17
C ASP A 88 -10.55 6.93 -12.23
N SER A 89 -10.28 8.13 -12.72
CA SER A 89 -9.74 9.24 -11.93
C SER A 89 -10.32 10.55 -12.43
N ALA A 90 -10.94 11.31 -11.52
CA ALA A 90 -11.49 12.62 -11.85
C ALA A 90 -10.39 13.63 -12.27
N ASP A 91 -9.17 13.41 -11.80
CA ASP A 91 -8.00 14.25 -12.06
C ASP A 91 -7.22 13.81 -13.31
N GLY A 92 -7.72 12.81 -14.04
CA GLY A 92 -7.17 12.34 -15.30
C GLY A 92 -6.09 11.25 -15.19
N PRO A 93 -5.63 10.72 -16.34
CA PRO A 93 -4.78 9.52 -16.39
C PRO A 93 -3.40 9.72 -15.76
N THR A 94 -2.81 10.91 -15.87
CA THR A 94 -1.51 11.20 -15.26
C THR A 94 -1.56 11.13 -13.74
N VAL A 95 -2.61 11.68 -13.12
CA VAL A 95 -2.81 11.59 -11.68
C VAL A 95 -3.10 10.15 -11.27
N ALA A 96 -3.90 9.42 -12.04
CA ALA A 96 -4.15 8.01 -11.79
C ALA A 96 -2.85 7.19 -11.72
N SER A 97 -1.95 7.36 -12.69
CA SER A 97 -0.64 6.69 -12.70
C SER A 97 0.20 7.09 -11.49
N GLN A 98 0.23 8.37 -11.11
CA GLN A 98 1.00 8.82 -9.95
C GLN A 98 0.47 8.27 -8.62
N VAL A 99 -0.86 8.18 -8.46
CA VAL A 99 -1.50 7.57 -7.29
C VAL A 99 -1.17 6.07 -7.24
N ALA A 100 -1.31 5.36 -8.37
CA ALA A 100 -1.01 3.94 -8.46
C ALA A 100 0.49 3.65 -8.17
N SER A 101 1.41 4.43 -8.72
CA SER A 101 2.84 4.30 -8.44
C SER A 101 3.15 4.59 -6.98
N ALA A 102 2.55 5.61 -6.37
CA ALA A 102 2.74 5.88 -4.95
C ALA A 102 2.28 4.70 -4.10
N PHE A 103 1.15 4.08 -4.42
CA PHE A 103 0.67 2.90 -3.72
C PHE A 103 1.61 1.70 -3.89
N ASN A 104 2.01 1.37 -5.13
CA ASN A 104 2.91 0.24 -5.40
C ASN A 104 4.27 0.39 -4.71
N ASN A 105 4.86 1.59 -4.74
CA ASN A 105 6.14 1.85 -4.07
C ASN A 105 6.06 1.59 -2.55
N LEU A 106 4.91 1.85 -1.93
CA LEU A 106 4.71 1.60 -0.51
C LEU A 106 4.48 0.12 -0.23
N LEU A 107 3.80 -0.60 -1.13
CA LEU A 107 3.66 -2.05 -1.05
C LEU A 107 5.01 -2.76 -1.12
N ASP A 108 5.94 -2.30 -1.97
CA ASP A 108 7.27 -2.91 -2.10
C ASP A 108 8.08 -2.87 -0.81
N VAL A 109 7.90 -1.83 0.02
CA VAL A 109 8.59 -1.71 1.32
C VAL A 109 8.09 -2.75 2.32
N ILE A 110 6.80 -3.09 2.27
CA ILE A 110 6.17 -4.06 3.18
C ILE A 110 6.06 -5.47 2.60
N ALA A 111 6.31 -5.63 1.30
CA ALA A 111 6.24 -6.91 0.61
C ALA A 111 7.02 -8.03 1.33
N PRO A 112 8.23 -7.80 1.89
CA PRO A 112 8.95 -8.86 2.59
C PRO A 112 8.23 -9.38 3.84
N ALA A 113 7.46 -8.54 4.56
CA ALA A 113 6.63 -9.00 5.69
C ALA A 113 5.39 -9.79 5.25
N THR A 114 4.97 -9.65 3.99
CA THR A 114 3.81 -10.37 3.44
C THR A 114 4.20 -11.67 2.71
N GLN A 115 5.45 -11.78 2.25
CA GLN A 115 5.99 -13.00 1.64
C GLN A 115 6.25 -14.12 2.66
N GLU A 116 6.35 -13.80 3.96
CA GLU A 116 6.48 -14.80 5.03
C GLU A 116 5.16 -15.50 5.42
N LEU A 117 4.02 -15.13 4.80
CA LEU A 117 2.71 -15.76 5.04
C LEU A 117 2.31 -16.82 3.98
N TYR A 118 3.20 -17.14 3.03
CA TYR A 118 2.95 -18.12 1.96
C TYR A 118 4.09 -19.16 1.83
N LEU A 119 4.64 -19.64 2.95
CA LEU A 119 5.50 -20.84 3.01
C LEU A 119 4.98 -21.82 4.08
#